data_AF-A0A7K2PDJ7-F1
#
_entry.id   AF-A0A7K2PDJ7-F1
#
_cell.length_a   1.000
_cell.length_b   1.000
_cell.length_c   1.000
_cell.angle_alpha   90.00
_cell.angle_beta   90.00
_cell.angle_gamma   90.00
#
_symmetry.space_group_name_H-M   'P 1'
#
loop_
_entity.id
_entity.type
_entity.pdbx_description
1 polymer ?
#
loop_
_entity_poly.entity_id
_entity_poly.type
_entity_poly.pdbx_seq_one_letter_code
_entity_poly.pdbx_strand_id
1 'polypeptide(L)'
;SSLRGRTVPMTRIRRAIGNNLKKALLEQAQLTSTVEADVTRLMRLRNRAKDGFLAREGLKLSPMPFFVKAAAQALKAHPVVNARINEDEGTITYFDT
;
A
#
# COMPACT_ATOMS: atom_id res chain seq x y z
N SER A 1 26.66 20.67 -2.12
CA SER A 1 26.45 19.37 -1.45
C SER A 1 27.78 18.69 -1.32
N SER A 2 28.14 18.27 -0.10
CA SER A 2 29.39 17.59 0.25
C SER A 2 29.59 16.21 -0.40
N LEU A 3 28.58 15.74 -1.15
CA LEU A 3 28.55 14.42 -1.78
C LEU A 3 28.83 14.45 -3.29
N ARG A 4 28.96 15.62 -3.92
CA ARG A 4 29.22 15.69 -5.37
C ARG A 4 30.61 15.11 -5.70
N GLY A 5 30.69 14.21 -6.67
CA GLY A 5 31.94 13.59 -7.12
C GLY A 5 32.46 12.45 -6.24
N ARG A 6 31.73 12.03 -5.21
CA ARG A 6 32.12 10.91 -4.33
C ARG A 6 31.29 9.66 -4.64
N THR A 7 31.97 8.53 -4.78
CA THR A 7 31.35 7.19 -4.83
C THR A 7 31.32 6.60 -3.44
N VAL A 8 30.13 6.24 -2.95
CA VAL A 8 29.94 5.64 -1.63
C VAL A 8 29.36 4.24 -1.79
N PRO A 9 29.91 3.21 -1.12
CA PRO A 9 29.37 1.87 -1.20
C PRO A 9 27.95 1.80 -0.64
N MET A 10 27.07 1.05 -1.32
CA MET A 10 25.69 0.83 -0.85
C MET A 10 25.66 -0.15 0.33
N THR A 11 24.80 0.12 1.29
CA THR A 11 24.46 -0.85 2.34
C THR A 11 23.77 -2.07 1.73
N ARG A 12 23.90 -3.24 2.39
CA ARG A 12 23.32 -4.50 1.92
C ARG A 12 21.80 -4.40 1.72
N ILE A 13 21.10 -3.77 2.67
CA ILE A 13 19.63 -3.54 2.59
C ILE A 13 19.28 -2.70 1.36
N ARG A 14 19.99 -1.59 1.11
CA ARG A 14 19.70 -0.71 -0.02
C ARG A 14 19.92 -1.42 -1.36
N ARG A 15 20.94 -2.27 -1.44
CA ARG A 15 21.19 -3.11 -2.63
C ARG A 15 20.05 -4.10 -2.86
N ALA A 16 19.59 -4.78 -1.81
CA ALA A 16 18.48 -5.73 -1.90
C ALA A 16 17.18 -5.06 -2.37
N ILE A 17 16.84 -3.89 -1.80
CA ILE A 17 15.68 -3.09 -2.23
C ILE A 17 15.80 -2.71 -3.70
N GLY A 18 16.98 -2.22 -4.13
CA GLY A 18 17.21 -1.84 -5.52
C GLY A 18 17.05 -3.01 -6.51
N ASN A 19 17.54 -4.20 -6.14
CA ASN A 19 17.40 -5.40 -6.97
C ASN A 19 15.92 -5.81 -7.09
N ASN A 20 15.16 -5.81 -6.00
CA ASN A 20 13.74 -6.16 -6.01
C ASN A 20 12.90 -5.16 -6.81
N LEU A 21 13.21 -3.87 -6.70
CA LEU A 21 12.53 -2.82 -7.49
C LEU A 21 12.78 -3.01 -8.99
N LYS A 22 14.03 -3.28 -9.39
CA LYS A 22 14.37 -3.54 -10.79
C LYS A 22 13.66 -4.79 -11.32
N LYS A 23 13.59 -5.85 -10.50
CA LYS A 23 12.88 -7.09 -10.82
C LYS A 23 11.39 -6.81 -11.07
N ALA A 24 10.72 -6.15 -10.13
CA ALA A 24 9.29 -5.82 -10.24
C ALA A 24 8.96 -4.95 -11.48
N LEU A 25 9.84 -4.00 -11.84
CA LEU A 25 9.65 -3.15 -13.01
C LEU A 25 9.73 -3.92 -14.34
N LEU A 26 10.56 -4.96 -14.41
CA LEU A 26 10.76 -5.74 -15.64
C LEU A 26 9.72 -6.87 -15.78
N GLU A 27 9.30 -7.46 -14.67
CA GLU A 27 8.35 -8.58 -14.66
C GLU A 27 6.90 -8.14 -14.80
N GLN A 28 6.53 -7.00 -14.20
CA GLN A 28 5.13 -6.60 -14.13
C GLN A 28 4.77 -5.54 -15.18
N ALA A 29 3.67 -5.76 -15.89
CA ALA A 29 3.01 -4.72 -16.67
C ALA A 29 2.33 -3.71 -15.72
N GLN A 30 3.07 -2.68 -15.30
CA GLN A 30 2.60 -1.67 -14.36
C GLN A 30 1.75 -0.60 -15.05
N LEU A 31 0.47 -0.51 -14.67
CA LEU A 31 -0.43 0.55 -15.07
C LEU A 31 -0.93 1.31 -13.83
N THR A 32 -0.91 2.64 -13.91
CA THR A 32 -1.41 3.51 -12.83
C THR A 32 -2.67 4.22 -13.30
N SER A 33 -3.74 4.09 -12.53
CA SER A 33 -4.99 4.85 -12.73
C SER A 33 -5.26 5.72 -11.51
N THR A 34 -5.89 6.87 -11.73
CA THR A 34 -6.25 7.82 -10.67
C THR A 34 -7.75 8.07 -10.69
N VAL A 35 -8.35 8.09 -9.49
CA VAL A 35 -9.77 8.43 -9.28
C VAL A 35 -9.87 9.43 -8.15
N GLU A 36 -10.82 10.35 -8.26
CA GLU A 36 -11.14 11.32 -7.21
C GLU A 36 -12.31 10.80 -6.36
N ALA A 37 -12.20 10.94 -5.04
CA ALA A 37 -13.24 10.50 -4.10
C ALA A 37 -13.51 11.59 -3.05
N ASP A 38 -14.78 11.98 -2.89
CA ASP A 38 -15.19 12.90 -1.82
C ASP A 38 -15.20 12.19 -0.46
N VAL A 39 -14.30 12.61 0.43
CA VAL A 39 -14.15 12.08 1.78
C VAL A 39 -14.71 13.01 2.87
N THR A 40 -15.46 14.06 2.50
CA THR A 40 -15.97 15.07 3.44
C THR A 40 -16.78 14.46 4.58
N ARG A 41 -17.70 13.54 4.26
CA ARG A 41 -18.54 12.86 5.28
C ARG A 41 -17.70 12.01 6.22
N LEU A 42 -16.69 11.33 5.69
CA LEU A 42 -15.76 10.49 6.45
C LEU A 42 -14.92 11.33 7.42
N MET A 43 -14.40 12.47 6.95
CA MET A 43 -13.61 13.37 7.79
C MET A 43 -14.45 13.99 8.91
N ARG A 44 -15.71 14.35 8.63
CA ARG A 44 -16.65 14.80 9.67
C ARG A 44 -16.91 13.72 10.72
N LEU A 45 -17.08 12.46 10.31
CA LEU A 45 -17.22 11.33 11.22
C LEU A 45 -15.98 11.14 12.11
N ARG A 46 -14.79 11.11 11.50
CA ARG A 46 -13.52 11.04 12.22
C ARG A 46 -13.39 12.15 13.24
N ASN A 47 -13.71 13.39 12.87
CA ASN A 47 -13.57 14.54 13.76
C ASN A 47 -14.46 14.46 15.00
N ARG A 48 -15.62 13.81 14.91
CA ARG A 48 -16.48 13.54 16.08
C ARG A 48 -15.93 12.43 16.98
N ALA A 49 -15.27 11.42 16.39
CA ALA A 49 -14.82 10.23 17.12
C ALA A 49 -13.38 10.31 17.66
N LYS A 50 -12.53 11.18 17.10
CA LYS A 50 -11.08 11.20 17.34
C LYS A 50 -10.70 11.39 18.81
N ASP A 51 -11.41 12.24 19.55
CA ASP A 51 -11.02 12.61 20.91
C ASP A 51 -11.42 11.51 21.90
N GLY A 52 -12.61 10.91 21.70
CA GLY A 52 -13.04 9.72 22.45
C GLY A 52 -12.17 8.49 22.15
N PHE A 53 -11.73 8.34 20.90
CA PHE A 53 -10.78 7.28 20.54
C PHE A 53 -9.42 7.48 21.20
N LEU A 54 -8.90 8.71 21.22
CA LEU A 54 -7.64 9.05 21.89
C LEU A 54 -7.71 8.77 23.39
N ALA A 55 -8.82 9.14 24.04
CA ALA A 55 -9.02 8.88 25.46
C ALA A 55 -9.07 7.38 25.80
N ARG A 56 -9.64 6.55 24.92
CA ARG A 56 -9.78 5.11 25.15
C ARG A 56 -8.53 4.30 24.80
N GLU A 57 -7.91 4.59 23.65
CA GLU A 57 -6.84 3.75 23.08
C GLU A 57 -5.44 4.36 23.27
N GLY A 58 -5.34 5.62 23.72
CA GLY A 58 -4.07 6.34 23.82
C GLY A 58 -3.41 6.69 22.48
N LEU A 59 -4.08 6.39 21.36
CA LEU A 59 -3.58 6.59 20.00
C LEU A 59 -4.46 7.58 19.24
N LYS A 60 -3.86 8.36 18.35
CA LYS A 60 -4.62 9.29 17.49
C LYS A 60 -5.32 8.51 16.39
N LEU A 61 -6.62 8.73 16.25
CA LEU A 61 -7.38 8.18 15.11
C LEU A 61 -6.95 8.88 13.82
N SER A 62 -6.20 8.19 12.95
CA SER A 62 -5.83 8.70 11.62
C SER A 62 -6.93 8.41 10.58
N PRO A 63 -6.90 9.03 9.39
CA PRO A 63 -7.78 8.65 8.28
C PRO A 63 -7.52 7.24 7.71
N MET A 64 -6.30 6.73 7.85
CA MET A 64 -5.85 5.49 7.19
C MET A 64 -6.71 4.25 7.47
N PRO A 65 -7.16 3.96 8.72
CA PRO A 65 -7.97 2.78 9.01
C PRO A 65 -9.26 2.70 8.19
N PHE A 66 -9.87 3.84 7.86
CA PHE A 66 -11.07 3.87 7.03
C PHE A 66 -10.78 3.42 5.60
N PHE A 67 -9.65 3.85 5.02
CA PHE A 67 -9.22 3.43 3.69
C PHE A 67 -8.77 1.97 3.67
N VAL A 68 -8.07 1.51 4.71
CA VAL A 68 -7.69 0.10 4.84
C VAL A 68 -8.93 -0.79 4.92
N LYS A 69 -9.95 -0.39 5.69
CA LYS A 69 -11.21 -1.14 5.78
C LYS A 69 -11.95 -1.17 4.44
N ALA A 70 -12.00 -0.05 3.73
CA ALA A 70 -12.61 0.03 2.39
C ALA A 70 -11.85 -0.86 1.38
N ALA A 71 -10.52 -0.80 1.36
CA ALA A 71 -9.69 -1.64 0.50
C ALA A 71 -9.90 -3.14 0.79
N ALA A 72 -9.92 -3.54 2.07
CA ALA A 72 -10.17 -4.93 2.45
C ALA A 72 -11.56 -5.42 2.00
N GLN A 73 -12.58 -4.56 2.02
CA GLN A 73 -13.91 -4.91 1.47
C GLN A 73 -13.89 -5.01 -0.06
N ALA A 74 -13.18 -4.10 -0.74
CA ALA A 74 -13.05 -4.12 -2.18
C ALA A 74 -12.30 -5.37 -2.69
N LEU A 75 -11.25 -5.81 -1.99
CA LEU A 75 -10.51 -7.03 -2.34
C LEU A 75 -11.40 -8.28 -2.30
N LYS A 76 -12.37 -8.34 -1.38
CA LYS A 76 -13.36 -9.43 -1.33
C LYS A 76 -14.35 -9.39 -2.49
N ALA A 77 -14.77 -8.20 -2.89
CA ALA A 77 -15.69 -8.01 -4.02
C ALA A 77 -15.00 -8.22 -5.38
N HIS A 78 -13.69 -8.02 -5.45
CA HIS A 78 -12.87 -8.14 -6.66
C HIS A 78 -11.67 -9.08 -6.47
N PRO A 79 -11.89 -10.41 -6.45
CA PRO A 79 -10.83 -11.40 -6.16
C PRO A 79 -9.65 -11.36 -7.14
N VAL A 80 -9.85 -10.88 -8.36
CA VAL A 80 -8.79 -10.71 -9.37
C VAL A 80 -7.68 -9.77 -8.89
N VAL A 81 -8.02 -8.78 -8.06
CA VAL A 81 -7.05 -7.86 -7.48
C VAL A 81 -6.31 -8.51 -6.30
N ASN A 82 -6.95 -9.47 -5.62
CA ASN A 82 -6.37 -10.25 -4.51
C ASN A 82 -5.86 -11.62 -4.99
N ALA A 83 -5.13 -11.65 -6.11
CA ALA A 83 -4.63 -12.88 -6.71
C ALA A 83 -3.14 -12.78 -7.00
N ARG A 84 -2.51 -13.94 -7.18
CA ARG A 84 -1.10 -14.07 -7.59
C ARG A 84 -1.01 -14.87 -8.88
N ILE A 85 -0.25 -14.36 -9.84
CA ILE A 85 0.12 -15.09 -11.04
C ILE A 85 1.37 -15.92 -10.73
N ASN A 86 1.31 -17.22 -11.02
CA ASN A 86 2.44 -18.13 -10.94
C ASN A 86 2.96 -18.35 -12.37
N GLU A 87 3.92 -17.52 -12.78
CA GLU A 87 4.41 -17.49 -14.16
C GLU A 87 5.03 -18.82 -14.61
N ASP A 88 5.74 -19.51 -13.72
CA ASP A 88 6.40 -20.79 -14.01
C ASP A 88 5.41 -21.92 -14.34
N GLU A 89 4.22 -21.89 -13.73
CA GLU A 89 3.18 -22.91 -13.90
C GLU A 89 2.05 -22.47 -14.84
N GLY A 90 2.02 -21.19 -15.22
CA GLY A 90 0.91 -20.60 -15.98
C GLY A 90 -0.42 -20.58 -15.23
N THR A 91 -0.39 -20.58 -13.88
CA THR A 91 -1.59 -20.62 -13.03
C THR A 91 -1.86 -19.30 -12.32
N ILE A 92 -3.09 -19.07 -11.89
CA ILE A 92 -3.47 -17.94 -11.03
C ILE A 92 -4.02 -18.49 -9.72
N THR A 93 -3.44 -18.05 -8.60
CA THR A 93 -3.92 -18.37 -7.25
C THR A 93 -4.80 -17.24 -6.74
N TYR A 94 -6.03 -17.56 -6.38
CA TYR A 94 -6.97 -16.66 -5.67
C TYR A 94 -6.95 -17.00 -4.19
N PHE A 95 -6.93 -15.98 -3.32
CA PHE A 95 -6.89 -16.17 -1.86
C PHE A 95 -8.28 -16.11 -1.23
N ASP A 96 -8.56 -17.00 -0.28
CA ASP A 96 -9.89 -17.16 0.36
C ASP A 96 -10.20 -16.10 1.43
N THR A 97 -9.24 -15.25 1.81
CA THR A 97 -9.36 -14.26 2.89
C THR A 97 -8.85 -12.87 2.52
#